data_AF-A0A0H2RBX2-F1
#
_entry.id   AF-A0A0H2RBX2-F1
#
_cell.length_a   1.000
_cell.length_b   1.000
_cell.length_c   1.000
_cell.angle_alpha   90.00
_cell.angle_beta   90.00
_cell.angle_gamma   90.00
#
_symmetry.space_group_name_H-M   'P 1'
#
loop_
_entity.id
_entity.type
_entity.pdbx_description
1 polymer ?
#
loop_
_entity_poly.entity_id
_entity_poly.type
_entity_poly.pdbx_seq_one_letter_code
_entity_poly.pdbx_strand_id
1 'polypeptide(L)'
;MAGVVDVQGNWTGNVDMFVQTGDIIDRGLDTMKLFVWMEKLRQQALSVGGEVVSHLGNHEWMNLLADWRYVYPDEIKTFGSVAARQKMLQTGRIGKAWAANYSVTSRVPFHPSIGPTNLDFDPSAFTSNPLAHAALSFVHGGLAPSYPHLTPYPSRINDIGRELLKKLQEREMPPPHPPAPYGGLPKDATGEEQRLYGQDGPLWYRGWAQDPDQQACGAIDEVLKKTGVRRLIMGHTPNFQKIISRCNGKIIIIDTGISHAYGGALSALSIKYTLTPHPSEVDKWTERELIVALYPDRQEVVLAHQREVEGKF
;
A
#
# COMPACT_ATOMS: atom_id res chain seq x y z
N MET A 1 -6.39 16.17 -11.20
CA MET A 1 -6.42 14.76 -11.65
C MET A 1 -7.22 13.88 -10.67
N ALA A 2 -6.67 13.48 -9.52
CA ALA A 2 -7.32 12.52 -8.62
C ALA A 2 -8.31 13.12 -7.60
N GLY A 3 -8.38 14.45 -7.50
CA GLY A 3 -9.29 15.14 -6.56
C GLY A 3 -8.89 15.06 -5.09
N VAL A 4 -7.79 14.39 -4.73
CA VAL A 4 -7.32 14.21 -3.33
C VAL A 4 -6.92 15.55 -2.69
N VAL A 5 -6.24 16.42 -3.45
CA VAL A 5 -5.72 17.69 -2.95
C VAL A 5 -6.12 18.87 -3.84
N ASP A 6 -6.29 20.04 -3.22
CA ASP A 6 -6.51 21.32 -3.90
C ASP A 6 -5.19 21.86 -4.50
N VAL A 7 -5.25 23.05 -5.12
CA VAL A 7 -4.08 23.69 -5.73
C VAL A 7 -3.04 24.17 -4.71
N GLN A 8 -3.40 24.26 -3.43
CA GLN A 8 -2.49 24.55 -2.30
C GLN A 8 -1.96 23.28 -1.62
N GLY A 9 -2.33 22.09 -2.11
CA GLY A 9 -1.94 20.81 -1.53
C GLY A 9 -2.66 20.50 -0.22
N ASN A 10 -3.85 21.05 0.03
CA ASN A 10 -4.69 20.63 1.15
C ASN A 10 -5.66 19.53 0.73
N TRP A 11 -6.05 18.68 1.68
CA TRP A 11 -7.13 17.72 1.49
C TRP A 11 -8.42 18.43 1.02
N THR A 12 -9.05 17.92 -0.02
CA THR A 12 -10.26 18.54 -0.60
C THR A 12 -11.56 18.12 0.09
N GLY A 13 -11.59 16.94 0.73
CA GLY A 13 -12.82 16.29 1.16
C GLY A 13 -13.62 15.61 0.04
N ASN A 14 -13.13 15.61 -1.21
CA ASN A 14 -13.84 15.01 -2.35
C ASN A 14 -13.68 13.49 -2.47
N VAL A 15 -12.81 12.90 -1.65
CA VAL A 15 -12.58 11.46 -1.57
C VAL A 15 -12.70 11.04 -0.10
N ASP A 16 -13.20 9.84 0.13
CA ASP A 16 -13.30 9.29 1.50
C ASP A 16 -11.92 8.83 2.00
N MET A 17 -11.09 8.32 1.11
CA MET A 17 -9.80 7.72 1.45
C MET A 17 -8.73 7.98 0.40
N PHE A 18 -7.49 8.15 0.86
CA PHE A 18 -6.28 8.11 0.03
C PHE A 18 -5.33 7.02 0.53
N VAL A 19 -4.89 6.14 -0.37
CA VAL A 19 -3.96 5.05 -0.06
C VAL A 19 -2.64 5.27 -0.81
N GLN A 20 -1.54 5.33 -0.07
CA GLN A 20 -0.18 5.44 -0.58
C GLN A 20 0.56 4.11 -0.31
N THR A 21 1.13 3.47 -1.34
CA THR A 21 1.68 2.10 -1.26
C THR A 21 3.22 2.04 -1.13
N GLY A 22 3.83 2.93 -0.36
CA GLY A 22 5.29 2.93 -0.10
C GLY A 22 6.17 3.58 -1.17
N ASP A 23 7.48 3.61 -0.92
CA ASP A 23 8.50 4.25 -1.78
C ASP A 23 8.27 5.76 -1.97
N ILE A 24 8.06 6.47 -0.85
CA ILE A 24 8.03 7.94 -0.83
C ILE A 24 9.47 8.49 -0.86
N ILE A 25 10.40 7.77 -0.25
CA ILE A 25 11.82 8.14 -0.10
C ILE A 25 12.70 7.64 -1.26
N ASP A 26 13.91 8.19 -1.35
CA ASP A 26 14.96 7.91 -2.33
C ASP A 26 14.72 8.49 -3.73
N ARG A 27 15.78 8.50 -4.55
CA ARG A 27 15.79 9.00 -5.93
C ARG A 27 15.39 10.47 -6.13
N GLY A 28 15.26 11.25 -5.05
CA GLY A 28 14.89 12.67 -5.11
C GLY A 28 15.40 13.47 -3.90
N LEU A 29 15.00 14.73 -3.83
CA LEU A 29 15.43 15.70 -2.80
C LEU A 29 14.34 16.05 -1.78
N ASP A 30 13.11 15.57 -1.98
CA ASP A 30 11.92 16.11 -1.31
C ASP A 30 11.38 15.24 -0.16
N THR A 31 12.12 14.20 0.27
CA THR A 31 11.69 13.27 1.32
C THR A 31 11.09 13.95 2.56
N MET A 32 11.79 14.94 3.13
CA MET A 32 11.25 15.66 4.29
C MET A 32 9.94 16.39 3.98
N LYS A 33 9.84 17.02 2.80
CA LYS A 33 8.64 17.75 2.38
C LYS A 33 7.47 16.80 2.17
N LEU A 34 7.72 15.66 1.51
CA LEU A 34 6.73 14.63 1.23
C LEU A 34 6.18 14.03 2.53
N PHE A 35 7.03 13.63 3.48
CA PHE A 35 6.54 13.10 4.75
C PHE A 35 5.81 14.15 5.60
N VAL A 36 6.29 15.41 5.64
CA VAL A 36 5.54 16.50 6.30
C VAL A 36 4.17 16.70 5.66
N TRP A 37 4.10 16.62 4.33
CA TRP A 37 2.84 16.76 3.59
C TRP A 37 1.88 15.59 3.86
N MET A 38 2.38 14.35 3.89
CA MET A 38 1.57 13.18 4.23
C MET A 38 0.97 13.29 5.64
N GLU A 39 1.74 13.75 6.63
CA GLU A 39 1.21 13.99 7.99
C GLU A 39 0.15 15.10 8.01
N LYS A 40 0.37 16.19 7.25
CA LYS A 40 -0.62 17.26 7.10
C LYS A 40 -1.92 16.73 6.48
N LEU A 41 -1.83 15.97 5.39
CA LEU A 41 -3.00 15.38 4.73
C LEU A 41 -3.75 14.43 5.65
N ARG A 42 -3.04 13.61 6.45
CA ARG A 42 -3.67 12.71 7.41
C ARG A 42 -4.50 13.46 8.45
N GLN A 43 -3.97 14.57 8.98
CA GLN A 43 -4.71 15.41 9.92
C GLN A 43 -5.93 16.09 9.28
N GLN A 44 -5.77 16.62 8.06
CA GLN A 44 -6.86 17.29 7.34
C GLN A 44 -7.96 16.31 6.96
N ALA A 45 -7.62 15.12 6.44
CA ALA A 45 -8.57 14.09 6.11
C ALA A 45 -9.40 13.68 7.33
N LEU A 46 -8.71 13.35 8.44
CA LEU A 46 -9.37 12.94 9.68
C LEU A 46 -10.34 14.00 10.22
N SER A 47 -10.01 15.29 10.07
CA SER A 47 -10.85 16.39 10.56
C SER A 47 -12.23 16.49 9.88
N VAL A 48 -12.39 15.87 8.71
CA VAL A 48 -13.64 15.83 7.94
C VAL A 48 -14.15 14.41 7.70
N GLY A 49 -13.64 13.42 8.45
CA GLY A 49 -14.06 12.02 8.35
C GLY A 49 -13.42 11.21 7.22
N GLY A 50 -12.42 11.77 6.52
CA GLY A 50 -11.62 11.03 5.54
C GLY A 50 -10.42 10.30 6.17
N GLU A 51 -9.79 9.42 5.40
CA GLU A 51 -8.66 8.59 5.87
C GLU A 51 -7.45 8.65 4.92
N VAL A 52 -6.25 8.69 5.48
CA VAL A 52 -4.99 8.51 4.73
C VAL A 52 -4.29 7.24 5.23
N VAL A 53 -4.26 6.22 4.38
CA VAL A 53 -3.58 4.94 4.63
C VAL A 53 -2.23 4.98 3.94
N SER A 54 -1.16 4.64 4.66
CA SER A 54 0.21 4.71 4.11
C SER A 54 0.99 3.44 4.45
N HIS A 55 1.81 3.01 3.51
CA HIS A 55 2.60 1.79 3.64
C HIS A 55 4.10 2.09 3.63
N LEU A 56 4.88 1.26 4.29
CA LEU A 56 6.34 1.26 4.14
C LEU A 56 6.70 0.40 2.94
N GLY A 57 7.22 1.04 1.89
CA GLY A 57 7.78 0.37 0.72
C GLY A 57 9.20 -0.10 0.97
N ASN A 58 9.77 -0.83 0.02
CA ASN A 58 11.09 -1.41 0.25
C ASN A 58 12.16 -0.33 0.48
N HIS A 59 12.00 0.87 -0.08
CA HIS A 59 12.93 1.97 0.11
C HIS A 59 12.93 2.50 1.55
N GLU A 60 11.77 2.58 2.22
CA GLU A 60 11.73 2.95 3.65
C GLU A 60 12.50 1.93 4.52
N TRP A 61 12.33 0.63 4.24
CA TRP A 61 13.06 -0.44 4.93
C TRP A 61 14.56 -0.42 4.62
N MET A 62 14.94 -0.29 3.35
CA MET A 62 16.34 -0.17 2.93
C MET A 62 17.06 0.95 3.68
N ASN A 63 16.40 2.09 3.83
CA ASN A 63 16.97 3.23 4.55
C ASN A 63 17.26 2.92 6.03
N LEU A 64 16.35 2.22 6.71
CA LEU A 64 16.58 1.74 8.09
C LEU A 64 17.63 0.64 8.17
N LEU A 65 17.81 -0.13 7.09
CA LEU A 65 18.85 -1.14 6.93
C LEU A 65 20.23 -0.54 6.58
N ALA A 66 20.31 0.78 6.46
CA ALA A 66 21.46 1.54 5.97
C ALA A 66 21.88 1.17 4.54
N ASP A 67 20.95 0.67 3.74
CA ASP A 67 21.14 0.41 2.32
C ASP A 67 20.71 1.63 1.51
N TRP A 68 21.71 2.43 1.14
CA TRP A 68 21.57 3.74 0.53
C TRP A 68 21.96 3.74 -0.95
N ARG A 69 21.99 2.56 -1.58
CA ARG A 69 22.27 2.41 -3.03
C ARG A 69 21.39 3.31 -3.93
N TYR A 70 20.22 3.71 -3.45
CA TYR A 70 19.27 4.55 -4.19
C TYR A 70 19.05 5.94 -3.58
N VAL A 71 19.73 6.25 -2.48
CA VAL A 71 19.67 7.60 -1.90
C VAL A 71 20.32 8.57 -2.88
N TYR A 72 19.59 9.61 -3.25
CA TYR A 72 20.14 10.62 -4.14
C TYR A 72 21.28 11.35 -3.42
N PRO A 73 22.49 11.48 -4.02
CA PRO A 73 23.67 11.96 -3.28
C PRO A 73 23.48 13.32 -2.59
N ASP A 74 22.76 14.23 -3.24
CA ASP A 74 22.50 15.57 -2.70
C ASP A 74 21.37 15.60 -1.66
N GLU A 75 20.59 14.53 -1.49
CA GLU A 75 19.53 14.48 -0.49
C GLU A 75 20.08 14.64 0.92
N ILE A 76 21.31 14.16 1.19
CA ILE A 76 21.97 14.29 2.50
C ILE A 76 22.05 15.75 2.94
N LYS A 77 22.24 16.68 2.01
CA LYS A 77 22.29 18.13 2.29
C LYS A 77 20.96 18.64 2.85
N THR A 78 19.83 18.05 2.45
CA THR A 78 18.51 18.44 2.94
C THR A 78 18.29 18.06 4.41
N PHE A 79 18.99 17.03 4.89
CA PHE A 79 19.02 16.63 6.31
C PHE A 79 20.19 17.25 7.09
N GLY A 80 21.16 17.86 6.39
CA GLY A 80 22.35 18.50 6.96
C GLY A 80 23.56 17.56 7.14
N SER A 81 23.34 16.30 7.52
CA SER A 81 24.40 15.29 7.61
C SER A 81 23.87 13.86 7.52
N VAL A 82 24.78 12.90 7.30
CA VAL A 82 24.46 11.46 7.35
C VAL A 82 23.82 11.09 8.69
N ALA A 83 24.43 11.49 9.80
CA ALA A 83 23.93 11.20 11.15
C ALA A 83 22.56 11.85 11.41
N ALA A 84 22.33 13.07 10.91
CA ALA A 84 21.04 13.74 11.03
C ALA A 84 19.94 13.03 10.21
N ARG A 85 20.25 12.56 9.00
CA ARG A 85 19.32 11.76 8.19
C ARG A 85 18.98 10.43 8.85
N GLN A 86 20.00 9.68 9.28
CA GLN A 86 19.80 8.42 10.01
C GLN A 86 18.94 8.64 11.25
N LYS A 87 19.25 9.65 12.07
CA LYS A 87 18.45 9.99 13.25
C LYS A 87 17.01 10.36 12.88
N MET A 88 16.78 11.17 11.84
CA MET A 88 15.46 11.60 11.41
C MET A 88 14.56 10.42 10.99
N LEU A 89 15.12 9.49 10.22
CA LEU A 89 14.41 8.31 9.71
C LEU A 89 14.26 7.21 10.75
N GLN A 90 15.26 7.03 11.63
CA GLN A 90 15.22 5.98 12.64
C GLN A 90 14.32 6.35 13.82
N THR A 91 14.62 7.45 14.52
CA THR A 91 13.94 7.80 15.79
C THR A 91 13.40 9.23 15.83
N GLY A 92 13.67 10.03 14.80
CA GLY A 92 13.18 11.38 14.65
C GLY A 92 11.73 11.43 14.21
N ARG A 93 11.31 12.59 13.66
CA ARG A 93 9.91 12.82 13.31
C ARG A 93 9.37 11.82 12.30
N ILE A 94 10.15 11.50 11.26
CA ILE A 94 9.75 10.57 10.21
C ILE A 94 9.68 9.14 10.78
N GLY A 95 10.71 8.68 11.49
CA GLY A 95 10.70 7.34 12.09
C GLY A 95 9.56 7.11 13.07
N LYS A 96 9.24 8.12 13.90
CA LYS A 96 8.06 8.07 14.80
C LYS A 96 6.74 8.01 14.01
N ALA A 97 6.64 8.76 12.92
CA ALA A 97 5.46 8.71 12.06
C ALA A 97 5.30 7.33 11.40
N TRP A 98 6.39 6.73 10.91
CA TRP A 98 6.38 5.36 10.37
C TRP A 98 5.87 4.34 11.39
N ALA A 99 6.37 4.39 12.64
CA ALA A 99 5.94 3.48 13.69
C ALA A 99 4.46 3.66 14.11
N ALA A 100 3.93 4.88 14.02
CA ALA A 100 2.57 5.20 14.47
C ALA A 100 1.51 5.05 13.36
N ASN A 101 1.86 5.40 12.12
CA ASN A 101 0.88 5.71 11.07
C ASN A 101 1.07 4.90 9.78
N TYR A 102 2.10 4.05 9.69
CA TYR A 102 2.39 3.27 8.48
C TYR A 102 2.32 1.77 8.77
N SER A 103 1.86 1.00 7.80
CA SER A 103 1.78 -0.46 7.87
C SER A 103 2.53 -1.13 6.71
N VAL A 104 2.63 -2.46 6.71
CA VAL A 104 3.18 -3.20 5.57
C VAL A 104 2.12 -3.38 4.48
N THR A 105 0.89 -3.64 4.91
CA THR A 105 -0.27 -3.86 4.03
C THR A 105 -1.54 -3.38 4.71
N SER A 106 -2.61 -3.20 3.94
CA SER A 106 -3.92 -2.87 4.46
C SER A 106 -5.05 -3.61 3.77
N ARG A 107 -6.10 -3.88 4.55
CA ARG A 107 -7.40 -4.36 4.07
C ARG A 107 -8.39 -3.21 4.16
N VAL A 108 -8.85 -2.71 3.03
CA VAL A 108 -9.78 -1.59 2.94
C VAL A 108 -11.15 -2.11 2.52
N PRO A 109 -12.16 -2.15 3.40
CA PRO A 109 -13.51 -2.54 3.04
C PRO A 109 -14.18 -1.49 2.14
N PHE A 110 -15.02 -1.93 1.21
CA PHE A 110 -15.82 -1.03 0.37
C PHE A 110 -16.97 -0.37 1.11
N HIS A 111 -17.43 -0.96 2.21
CA HIS A 111 -18.58 -0.50 2.96
C HIS A 111 -18.35 -0.66 4.47
N PRO A 112 -18.79 0.32 5.31
CA PRO A 112 -18.60 0.27 6.75
C PRO A 112 -19.20 -0.96 7.46
N SER A 113 -20.23 -1.59 6.89
CA SER A 113 -20.84 -2.81 7.46
C SER A 113 -19.91 -4.02 7.48
N ILE A 114 -18.81 -3.99 6.71
CA ILE A 114 -17.78 -5.04 6.70
C ILE A 114 -16.76 -4.81 7.82
N GLY A 115 -16.75 -3.62 8.43
CA GLY A 115 -15.84 -3.21 9.49
C GLY A 115 -14.94 -2.04 9.10
N PRO A 116 -14.06 -1.61 10.02
CA PRO A 116 -13.09 -0.56 9.73
C PRO A 116 -11.94 -1.07 8.85
N THR A 117 -11.15 -0.13 8.32
CA THR A 117 -9.84 -0.40 7.70
C THR A 117 -8.99 -1.29 8.61
N ASN A 118 -8.35 -2.30 8.03
CA ASN A 118 -7.51 -3.29 8.69
C ASN A 118 -8.20 -4.25 9.67
N LEU A 119 -9.54 -4.31 9.70
CA LEU A 119 -10.21 -5.44 10.35
C LEU A 119 -9.83 -6.75 9.62
N ASP A 120 -9.36 -7.71 10.41
CA ASP A 120 -9.00 -9.02 9.90
C ASP A 120 -10.18 -9.72 9.24
N PHE A 121 -9.90 -10.43 8.15
CA PHE A 121 -10.91 -11.26 7.53
C PHE A 121 -11.26 -12.47 8.41
N ASP A 122 -12.55 -12.63 8.73
CA ASP A 122 -13.10 -13.85 9.32
C ASP A 122 -13.62 -14.78 8.20
N PRO A 123 -12.99 -15.94 7.97
CA PRO A 123 -13.47 -16.91 6.97
C PRO A 123 -14.89 -17.41 7.23
N SER A 124 -15.39 -17.37 8.46
CA SER A 124 -16.76 -17.78 8.80
C SER A 124 -17.82 -16.85 8.19
N ALA A 125 -17.46 -15.60 7.91
CA ALA A 125 -18.35 -14.62 7.27
C ALA A 125 -18.61 -14.91 5.78
N PHE A 126 -17.81 -15.79 5.15
CA PHE A 126 -17.88 -16.09 3.71
C PHE A 126 -19.24 -16.66 3.29
N THR A 127 -19.84 -17.50 4.13
CA THR A 127 -21.10 -18.18 3.79
C THR A 127 -22.34 -17.36 4.15
N SER A 128 -22.21 -16.39 5.03
CA SER A 128 -23.33 -15.64 5.63
C SER A 128 -23.45 -14.20 5.13
N ASN A 129 -22.40 -13.64 4.52
CA ASN A 129 -22.39 -12.26 4.04
C ASN A 129 -21.85 -12.15 2.60
N PRO A 130 -22.68 -11.82 1.59
CA PRO A 130 -22.24 -11.71 0.19
C PRO A 130 -21.30 -10.53 -0.08
N LEU A 131 -21.13 -9.63 0.90
CA LEU A 131 -20.17 -8.53 0.92
C LEU A 131 -18.90 -8.86 1.74
N ALA A 132 -18.74 -10.06 2.30
CA ALA A 132 -17.57 -10.40 3.14
C ALA A 132 -16.22 -10.18 2.43
N HIS A 133 -16.17 -10.35 1.10
CA HIS A 133 -14.98 -10.13 0.26
C HIS A 133 -14.94 -8.75 -0.37
N ALA A 134 -15.94 -7.89 -0.12
CA ALA A 134 -16.04 -6.55 -0.69
C ALA A 134 -15.02 -5.62 0.00
N ALA A 135 -13.74 -5.96 -0.14
CA ALA A 135 -12.59 -5.28 0.39
C ALA A 135 -11.42 -5.35 -0.62
N LEU A 136 -10.47 -4.45 -0.46
CA LEU A 136 -9.25 -4.33 -1.25
C LEU A 136 -8.04 -4.62 -0.37
N SER A 137 -7.05 -5.32 -0.92
CA SER A 137 -5.71 -5.39 -0.33
C SER A 137 -4.83 -4.34 -0.99
N PHE A 138 -4.16 -3.52 -0.19
CA PHE A 138 -3.07 -2.67 -0.65
C PHE A 138 -1.75 -3.11 -0.02
N VAL A 139 -0.70 -3.18 -0.83
CA VAL A 139 0.64 -3.60 -0.41
C VAL A 139 1.69 -2.99 -1.34
N HIS A 140 2.92 -2.81 -0.88
CA HIS A 140 3.97 -2.26 -1.73
C HIS A 140 4.37 -3.20 -2.87
N GLY A 141 4.94 -4.38 -2.56
CA GLY A 141 5.38 -5.37 -3.55
C GLY A 141 4.24 -6.27 -4.02
N GLY A 142 3.76 -7.13 -3.12
CA GLY A 142 2.69 -8.08 -3.44
C GLY A 142 2.56 -9.21 -2.42
N LEU A 143 1.40 -9.83 -2.33
CA LEU A 143 1.17 -10.98 -1.46
C LEU A 143 1.45 -12.28 -2.22
N ALA A 144 2.66 -12.85 -2.10
CA ALA A 144 3.00 -14.07 -2.80
C ALA A 144 2.13 -15.26 -2.36
N PRO A 145 1.73 -16.17 -3.27
CA PRO A 145 1.00 -17.39 -2.89
C PRO A 145 1.74 -18.26 -1.87
N SER A 146 3.08 -18.23 -1.91
CA SER A 146 3.98 -18.96 -0.99
C SER A 146 4.15 -18.28 0.37
N TYR A 147 3.68 -17.04 0.55
CA TYR A 147 3.89 -16.33 1.80
C TYR A 147 3.04 -16.94 2.92
N PRO A 148 3.63 -17.36 4.05
CA PRO A 148 2.92 -18.18 5.04
C PRO A 148 1.92 -17.40 5.90
N HIS A 149 2.04 -16.08 5.98
CA HIS A 149 1.29 -15.24 6.93
C HIS A 149 0.14 -14.46 6.28
N LEU A 150 -0.55 -15.07 5.31
CA LEU A 150 -1.73 -14.48 4.66
C LEU A 150 -3.01 -14.57 5.52
N THR A 151 -2.95 -15.18 6.70
CA THR A 151 -4.05 -15.27 7.65
C THR A 151 -3.50 -15.28 9.10
N PRO A 152 -4.11 -14.55 10.06
CA PRO A 152 -5.13 -13.52 9.84
C PRO A 152 -4.56 -12.34 9.03
N TYR A 153 -5.38 -11.72 8.18
CA TYR A 153 -4.96 -10.63 7.30
C TYR A 153 -5.86 -9.40 7.47
N PRO A 154 -5.28 -8.20 7.64
CA PRO A 154 -3.87 -7.86 7.45
C PRO A 154 -2.98 -7.89 8.71
N SER A 155 -3.55 -8.16 9.89
CA SER A 155 -2.88 -7.95 11.17
C SER A 155 -1.56 -8.70 11.29
N ARG A 156 -1.52 -9.99 10.93
CA ARG A 156 -0.32 -10.81 11.13
C ARG A 156 0.90 -10.25 10.42
N ILE A 157 0.74 -9.80 9.18
CA ILE A 157 1.81 -9.19 8.38
C ILE A 157 2.27 -7.88 9.02
N ASN A 158 1.31 -7.06 9.45
CA ASN A 158 1.59 -5.78 10.09
C ASN A 158 2.26 -5.94 11.45
N ASP A 159 1.96 -7.00 12.21
CA ASP A 159 2.59 -7.31 13.49
C ASP A 159 4.07 -7.63 13.31
N ILE A 160 4.39 -8.52 12.36
CA ILE A 160 5.79 -8.86 12.00
C ILE A 160 6.54 -7.59 11.55
N GLY A 161 5.88 -6.74 10.75
CA GLY A 161 6.43 -5.46 10.34
C GLY A 161 6.72 -4.54 11.53
N ARG A 162 5.79 -4.37 12.46
CA ARG A 162 5.99 -3.52 13.64
C ARG A 162 7.11 -4.01 14.54
N GLU A 163 7.23 -5.33 14.73
CA GLU A 163 8.33 -5.94 15.49
C GLU A 163 9.69 -5.69 14.83
N LEU A 164 9.81 -5.92 13.52
CA LEU A 164 11.04 -5.65 12.78
C LEU A 164 11.40 -4.16 12.80
N LEU A 165 10.40 -3.28 12.58
CA LEU A 165 10.60 -1.83 12.62
C LEU A 165 11.12 -1.40 13.99
N LYS A 166 10.55 -1.90 15.08
CA LYS A 166 11.01 -1.62 16.44
C LYS A 166 12.48 -2.03 16.62
N LYS A 167 12.88 -3.24 16.22
CA LYS A 167 14.29 -3.68 16.28
C LYS A 167 15.22 -2.75 15.49
N LEU A 168 14.80 -2.32 14.30
CA LEU A 168 15.55 -1.38 13.48
C LEU A 168 15.63 0.03 14.09
N GLN A 169 14.65 0.43 14.90
CA GLN A 169 14.67 1.71 15.60
C GLN A 169 15.50 1.70 16.88
N GLU A 170 15.64 0.53 17.52
CA GLU A 170 16.41 0.33 18.76
C GLU A 170 17.89 -0.01 18.51
N ARG A 171 18.24 -0.51 17.32
CA ARG A 171 19.63 -0.86 16.99
C ARG A 171 20.52 0.37 16.85
N GLU A 172 21.82 0.18 17.07
CA GLU A 172 22.82 1.13 16.58
C GLU A 172 22.82 1.11 15.03
N MET A 173 22.60 2.28 14.43
CA MET A 173 22.54 2.41 12.97
C MET A 173 23.93 2.17 12.35
N PRO A 174 24.09 1.16 11.47
CA PRO A 174 25.37 0.95 10.80
C PRO A 174 25.68 2.10 9.83
N PRO A 175 26.97 2.28 9.46
CA PRO A 175 27.34 3.23 8.42
C PRO A 175 26.64 2.91 7.08
N PRO A 176 26.27 3.92 6.27
CA PRO A 176 25.59 3.69 4.99
C PRO A 176 26.37 2.83 4.00
N HIS A 177 25.67 1.87 3.41
CA HIS A 177 26.10 1.10 2.25
C HIS A 177 25.57 1.74 0.96
N PRO A 178 26.38 1.97 -0.08
CA PRO A 178 27.85 1.96 -0.12
C PRO A 178 28.48 3.25 0.48
N PRO A 179 29.77 3.26 0.85
CA PRO A 179 30.76 2.20 0.61
C PRO A 179 30.89 1.17 1.74
N ALA A 180 30.21 1.36 2.88
CA ALA A 180 30.27 0.38 3.96
C ALA A 180 29.66 -0.97 3.53
N PRO A 181 29.97 -2.09 4.21
CA PRO A 181 29.27 -3.35 4.01
C PRO A 181 27.76 -3.19 4.24
N TYR A 182 26.95 -4.00 3.55
CA TYR A 182 25.50 -4.03 3.73
C TYR A 182 25.15 -4.36 5.19
N GLY A 183 24.44 -3.44 5.86
CA GLY A 183 24.12 -3.56 7.28
C GLY A 183 23.19 -4.72 7.61
N GLY A 184 22.34 -5.12 6.66
CA GLY A 184 21.44 -6.27 6.79
C GLY A 184 20.38 -6.12 7.88
N LEU A 185 19.56 -7.17 7.99
CA LEU A 185 18.59 -7.31 9.08
C LEU A 185 19.31 -7.42 10.44
N PRO A 186 18.65 -7.06 11.55
CA PRO A 186 19.17 -7.32 12.90
C PRO A 186 19.61 -8.78 13.07
N LYS A 187 20.65 -9.03 13.87
CA LYS A 187 21.19 -10.39 14.08
C LYS A 187 20.16 -11.34 14.73
N ASP A 188 19.26 -10.78 15.52
CA ASP A 188 18.14 -11.43 16.19
C ASP A 188 16.84 -11.35 15.37
N ALA A 189 16.93 -11.08 14.05
CA ALA A 189 15.77 -11.12 13.17
C ALA A 189 15.20 -12.55 13.10
N THR A 190 13.91 -12.70 13.37
CA THR A 190 13.22 -14.00 13.32
C THR A 190 13.10 -14.49 11.88
N GLY A 191 12.79 -15.77 11.70
CA GLY A 191 12.52 -16.33 10.37
C GLY A 191 11.37 -15.62 9.66
N GLU A 192 10.37 -15.14 10.40
CA GLU A 192 9.21 -14.43 9.86
C GLU A 192 9.60 -13.02 9.39
N GLU A 193 10.43 -12.31 10.16
CA GLU A 193 10.96 -10.99 9.79
C GLU A 193 11.90 -11.09 8.58
N GLN A 194 12.73 -12.13 8.52
CA GLN A 194 13.56 -12.44 7.35
C GLN A 194 12.69 -12.72 6.12
N ARG A 195 11.58 -13.44 6.28
CA ARG A 195 10.65 -13.73 5.18
C ARG A 195 9.87 -12.50 4.74
N LEU A 196 9.48 -11.62 5.66
CA LEU A 196 8.83 -10.34 5.37
C LEU A 196 9.68 -9.49 4.40
N TYR A 197 10.99 -9.43 4.63
CA TYR A 197 11.95 -8.71 3.78
C TYR A 197 12.50 -9.55 2.61
N GLY A 198 12.12 -10.83 2.51
CA GLY A 198 12.54 -11.73 1.45
C GLY A 198 11.96 -11.38 0.08
N GLN A 199 12.47 -12.01 -0.98
CA GLN A 199 12.04 -11.76 -2.37
C GLN A 199 10.58 -12.15 -2.63
N ASP A 200 10.03 -13.12 -1.89
CA ASP A 200 8.61 -13.46 -1.92
C ASP A 200 7.82 -12.80 -0.77
N GLY A 201 8.47 -11.91 -0.02
CA GLY A 201 7.84 -11.12 1.02
C GLY A 201 7.03 -9.95 0.45
N PRO A 202 6.12 -9.37 1.26
CA PRO A 202 5.23 -8.27 0.85
C PRO A 202 5.93 -7.03 0.28
N LEU A 203 7.21 -6.83 0.61
CA LEU A 203 7.98 -5.66 0.24
C LEU A 203 8.66 -5.79 -1.13
N TRP A 204 8.92 -7.01 -1.61
CA TRP A 204 9.75 -7.24 -2.80
C TRP A 204 9.10 -8.11 -3.85
N TYR A 205 8.03 -8.83 -3.53
CA TYR A 205 7.42 -9.77 -4.46
C TYR A 205 6.93 -9.09 -5.74
N ARG A 206 7.38 -9.60 -6.89
CA ARG A 206 7.05 -9.05 -8.23
C ARG A 206 6.20 -9.97 -9.10
N GLY A 207 5.92 -11.19 -8.65
CA GLY A 207 5.29 -12.21 -9.50
C GLY A 207 3.94 -11.79 -10.07
N TRP A 208 3.13 -11.02 -9.32
CA TRP A 208 1.87 -10.47 -9.82
C TRP A 208 2.01 -9.51 -11.00
N ALA A 209 3.18 -8.89 -11.18
CA ALA A 209 3.47 -8.01 -12.32
C ALA A 209 4.25 -8.74 -13.43
N GLN A 210 5.10 -9.71 -13.07
CA GLN A 210 6.11 -10.28 -13.98
C GLN A 210 5.81 -11.71 -14.45
N ASP A 211 5.14 -12.52 -13.64
CA ASP A 211 4.86 -13.91 -13.99
C ASP A 211 3.86 -13.98 -15.17
N PRO A 212 3.87 -15.03 -16.01
CA PRO A 212 2.89 -15.21 -17.07
C PRO A 212 1.45 -15.23 -16.56
N ASP A 213 0.49 -14.77 -17.37
CA ASP A 213 -0.94 -14.73 -16.99
C ASP A 213 -1.49 -16.09 -16.55
N GLN A 214 -1.06 -17.19 -17.17
CA GLN A 214 -1.47 -18.54 -16.78
C GLN A 214 -1.11 -18.85 -15.32
N GLN A 215 0.09 -18.44 -14.88
CA GLN A 215 0.56 -18.66 -13.51
C GLN A 215 -0.10 -17.69 -12.54
N ALA A 216 -0.07 -16.39 -12.84
CA ALA A 216 -0.63 -15.36 -11.97
C ALA A 216 -2.16 -15.55 -11.79
N CYS A 217 -2.90 -15.73 -12.87
CA CYS A 217 -4.35 -15.91 -12.81
C CYS A 217 -4.76 -17.30 -12.30
N GLY A 218 -3.87 -18.31 -12.37
CA GLY A 218 -4.09 -19.61 -11.75
C GLY A 218 -3.93 -19.62 -10.23
N ALA A 219 -3.09 -18.73 -9.68
CA ALA A 219 -2.76 -18.71 -8.25
C ALA A 219 -3.56 -17.68 -7.43
N ILE A 220 -4.09 -16.62 -8.07
CA ILE A 220 -4.68 -15.47 -7.37
C ILE A 220 -5.86 -15.82 -6.45
N ASP A 221 -6.70 -16.78 -6.86
CA ASP A 221 -7.94 -17.10 -6.12
C ASP A 221 -7.67 -17.70 -4.74
N GLU A 222 -6.58 -18.44 -4.57
CA GLU A 222 -6.19 -18.94 -3.25
C GLU A 222 -5.77 -17.80 -2.31
N VAL A 223 -5.08 -16.79 -2.85
CA VAL A 223 -4.64 -15.63 -2.06
C VAL A 223 -5.82 -14.75 -1.68
N LEU A 224 -6.75 -14.49 -2.61
CA LEU A 224 -7.99 -13.77 -2.32
C LEU A 224 -8.84 -14.48 -1.27
N LYS A 225 -8.90 -15.82 -1.32
CA LYS A 225 -9.63 -16.63 -0.32
C LYS A 225 -9.01 -16.52 1.07
N LYS A 226 -7.68 -16.56 1.19
CA LYS A 226 -6.96 -16.45 2.48
C LYS A 226 -7.09 -15.05 3.10
N THR A 227 -7.13 -14.01 2.26
CA THR A 227 -7.11 -12.60 2.69
C THR A 227 -8.50 -11.98 2.76
N GLY A 228 -9.52 -12.60 2.16
CA GLY A 228 -10.90 -12.12 2.15
C GLY A 228 -11.06 -10.77 1.45
N VAL A 229 -10.32 -10.56 0.38
CA VAL A 229 -10.39 -9.36 -0.47
C VAL A 229 -10.84 -9.74 -1.87
N ARG A 230 -11.44 -8.80 -2.58
CA ARG A 230 -11.83 -8.96 -3.99
C ARG A 230 -10.64 -8.75 -4.92
N ARG A 231 -9.67 -7.92 -4.51
CA ARG A 231 -8.53 -7.50 -5.35
C ARG A 231 -7.27 -7.27 -4.54
N LEU A 232 -6.15 -7.57 -5.17
CA LEU A 232 -4.83 -7.14 -4.76
C LEU A 232 -4.43 -5.90 -5.57
N ILE A 233 -4.02 -4.84 -4.89
CA ILE A 233 -3.52 -3.60 -5.48
C ILE A 233 -2.10 -3.36 -4.95
N MET A 234 -1.13 -3.17 -5.86
CA MET A 234 0.28 -3.07 -5.47
C MET A 234 1.11 -2.15 -6.35
N GLY A 235 2.20 -1.65 -5.78
CA GLY A 235 3.20 -0.83 -6.45
C GLY A 235 4.46 -1.61 -6.85
N HIS A 236 5.64 -1.06 -6.54
CA HIS A 236 6.99 -1.65 -6.59
C HIS A 236 7.55 -2.07 -7.96
N THR A 237 6.70 -2.62 -8.84
CA THR A 237 7.08 -3.08 -10.17
C THR A 237 6.48 -2.15 -11.21
N PRO A 238 7.24 -1.14 -11.65
CA PRO A 238 6.69 -0.10 -12.48
C PRO A 238 6.34 -0.62 -13.88
N ASN A 239 5.18 -0.22 -14.37
CA ASN A 239 4.93 -0.14 -15.80
C ASN A 239 4.97 1.34 -16.20
N PHE A 240 6.06 1.76 -16.85
CA PHE A 240 6.32 3.18 -17.10
C PHE A 240 5.30 3.90 -18.00
N GLN A 241 4.34 3.18 -18.58
CA GLN A 241 3.33 3.74 -19.47
C GLN A 241 1.95 3.90 -18.80
N LYS A 242 1.53 2.90 -18.02
CA LYS A 242 0.15 2.83 -17.52
C LYS A 242 -0.02 1.85 -16.36
N ILE A 243 -1.09 2.05 -15.59
CA ILE A 243 -1.62 1.07 -14.63
C ILE A 243 -2.02 -0.20 -15.37
N ILE A 244 -1.67 -1.36 -14.81
CA ILE A 244 -1.95 -2.67 -15.40
C ILE A 244 -2.98 -3.42 -14.56
N SER A 245 -4.00 -3.96 -15.21
CA SER A 245 -5.01 -4.84 -14.61
C SER A 245 -4.92 -6.22 -15.24
N ARG A 246 -4.95 -7.26 -14.40
CA ARG A 246 -4.83 -8.66 -14.81
C ARG A 246 -5.94 -9.48 -14.17
N CYS A 247 -6.21 -10.66 -14.74
CA CYS A 247 -7.11 -11.65 -14.16
C CYS A 247 -8.50 -11.08 -13.83
N ASN A 248 -9.12 -10.38 -14.80
CA ASN A 248 -10.43 -9.72 -14.66
C ASN A 248 -10.48 -8.70 -13.50
N GLY A 249 -9.38 -7.97 -13.30
CA GLY A 249 -9.29 -6.92 -12.27
C GLY A 249 -8.99 -7.45 -10.87
N LYS A 250 -8.70 -8.74 -10.68
CA LYS A 250 -8.26 -9.29 -9.38
C LYS A 250 -6.88 -8.79 -8.96
N ILE A 251 -6.03 -8.46 -9.93
CA ILE A 251 -4.68 -7.91 -9.71
C ILE A 251 -4.59 -6.56 -10.40
N ILE A 252 -4.17 -5.52 -9.67
CA ILE A 252 -3.96 -4.17 -10.23
C ILE A 252 -2.58 -3.66 -9.80
N ILE A 253 -1.71 -3.42 -10.78
CA ILE A 253 -0.37 -2.86 -10.60
C ILE A 253 -0.46 -1.36 -10.86
N ILE A 254 -0.23 -0.55 -9.82
CA ILE A 254 -0.44 0.90 -9.84
C ILE A 254 0.85 1.72 -9.92
N ASP A 255 2.01 1.08 -9.80
CA ASP A 255 3.28 1.77 -9.98
C ASP A 255 3.54 2.01 -11.47
N THR A 256 3.66 3.27 -11.82
CA THR A 256 3.93 3.76 -13.17
C THR A 256 5.27 4.48 -13.29
N GLY A 257 6.12 4.39 -12.26
CA GLY A 257 7.44 5.03 -12.23
C GLY A 257 7.35 6.56 -12.17
N ILE A 258 6.42 7.10 -11.36
CA ILE A 258 6.14 8.54 -11.24
C ILE A 258 7.36 9.40 -10.85
N SER A 259 8.39 8.80 -10.22
CA SER A 259 9.62 9.50 -9.88
C SER A 259 10.33 10.02 -11.13
N HIS A 260 10.83 11.26 -11.07
CA HIS A 260 11.62 11.87 -12.14
C HIS A 260 12.87 11.05 -12.52
N ALA A 261 13.39 10.23 -11.61
CA ALA A 261 14.50 9.33 -11.89
C ALA A 261 14.16 8.23 -12.92
N TYR A 262 12.88 7.90 -13.06
CA TYR A 262 12.38 6.94 -14.06
C TYR A 262 11.74 7.62 -15.27
N GLY A 263 11.07 8.76 -15.06
CA GLY A 263 10.35 9.46 -16.12
C GLY A 263 9.10 8.72 -16.60
N GLY A 264 8.48 7.91 -15.72
CA GLY A 264 7.24 7.23 -16.01
C GLY A 264 6.01 8.14 -15.96
N ALA A 265 4.82 7.54 -16.00
CA ALA A 265 3.58 8.30 -16.07
C ALA A 265 3.15 8.83 -14.69
N LEU A 266 2.65 10.07 -14.64
CA LEU A 266 1.85 10.53 -13.50
C LEU A 266 0.50 9.82 -13.55
N SER A 267 0.14 9.05 -12.53
CA SER A 267 -1.15 8.36 -12.50
C SER A 267 -1.72 8.18 -11.09
N ALA A 268 -3.02 7.93 -11.03
CA ALA A 268 -3.71 7.50 -9.81
C ALA A 268 -4.79 6.48 -10.14
N LEU A 269 -5.06 5.56 -9.22
CA LEU A 269 -6.21 4.65 -9.32
C LEU A 269 -7.38 5.25 -8.54
N SER A 270 -8.49 5.55 -9.23
CA SER A 270 -9.75 5.94 -8.60
C SER A 270 -10.66 4.74 -8.50
N ILE A 271 -11.20 4.50 -7.32
CA ILE A 271 -12.14 3.42 -7.05
C ILE A 271 -13.39 4.04 -6.45
N LYS A 272 -14.51 3.90 -7.14
CA LYS A 272 -15.83 4.34 -6.67
C LYS A 272 -16.69 3.11 -6.44
N TYR A 273 -17.17 2.99 -5.21
CA TYR A 273 -18.11 1.97 -4.78
C TYR A 273 -19.45 2.60 -4.43
N THR A 274 -20.54 1.97 -4.84
CA THR A 274 -21.89 2.35 -4.40
C THR A 274 -22.70 1.10 -4.12
N LEU A 275 -23.43 1.11 -3.01
CA LEU A 275 -24.44 0.12 -2.67
C LEU A 275 -25.78 0.85 -2.55
N THR A 276 -26.69 0.62 -3.50
CA THR A 276 -27.96 1.36 -3.60
C THR A 276 -29.13 0.42 -3.31
N PRO A 277 -30.04 0.77 -2.38
CA PRO A 277 -31.18 -0.09 -2.07
C PRO A 277 -32.14 -0.16 -3.27
N HIS A 278 -32.71 -1.33 -3.51
CA HIS A 278 -33.74 -1.51 -4.53
C HIS A 278 -35.02 -0.77 -4.09
N PRO A 279 -35.69 -0.01 -4.97
CA PRO A 279 -36.82 0.84 -4.57
C PRO A 279 -38.06 0.09 -4.07
N SER A 280 -38.20 -1.19 -4.45
CA SER A 280 -39.41 -1.99 -4.19
C SER A 280 -39.16 -3.36 -3.56
N GLU A 281 -37.89 -3.77 -3.37
CA GLU A 281 -37.55 -5.08 -2.82
C GLU A 281 -36.72 -4.88 -1.54
N VAL A 282 -37.26 -5.33 -0.41
CA VAL A 282 -36.59 -5.26 0.89
C VAL A 282 -35.35 -6.16 0.87
N ASP A 283 -34.27 -5.70 1.51
CA ASP A 283 -32.98 -6.39 1.60
C ASP A 283 -32.28 -6.67 0.25
N LYS A 284 -32.74 -6.06 -0.86
CA LYS A 284 -32.08 -6.15 -2.16
C LYS A 284 -31.35 -4.86 -2.51
N TRP A 285 -30.14 -4.99 -3.04
CA TRP A 285 -29.26 -3.86 -3.32
C TRP A 285 -28.55 -4.02 -4.66
N THR A 286 -28.39 -2.92 -5.38
CA THR A 286 -27.48 -2.84 -6.52
C THR A 286 -26.09 -2.42 -6.04
N GLU A 287 -25.14 -3.35 -6.09
CA GLU A 287 -23.73 -3.10 -5.85
C GLU A 287 -23.06 -2.70 -7.16
N ARG A 288 -22.39 -1.54 -7.17
CA ARG A 288 -21.61 -1.08 -8.32
C ARG A 288 -20.20 -0.69 -7.89
N GLU A 289 -19.25 -1.14 -8.68
CA GLU A 289 -17.84 -0.84 -8.54
C GLU A 289 -17.32 -0.28 -9.87
N LEU A 290 -16.67 0.88 -9.80
CA LEU A 290 -16.03 1.53 -10.94
C LEU A 290 -14.58 1.84 -10.58
N ILE A 291 -13.65 1.24 -11.31
CA ILE A 291 -12.21 1.46 -11.19
C ILE A 291 -11.72 2.18 -12.44
N VAL A 292 -11.08 3.32 -12.25
CA VAL A 292 -10.57 4.18 -13.33
C VAL A 292 -9.11 4.52 -13.07
N ALA A 293 -8.25 4.27 -14.06
CA ALA A 293 -6.91 4.80 -14.08
C ALA A 293 -6.95 6.26 -14.56
N LEU A 294 -6.44 7.17 -13.74
CA LEU A 294 -6.41 8.60 -14.03
C LEU A 294 -4.99 9.00 -14.44
N TYR A 295 -4.90 9.74 -15.54
CA TYR A 295 -3.69 10.39 -16.04
C TYR A 295 -3.95 11.90 -16.23
N PRO A 296 -2.92 12.73 -16.43
CA PRO A 296 -3.11 14.18 -16.61
C PRO A 296 -3.99 14.53 -17.81
N ASP A 297 -3.93 13.72 -18.87
CA ASP A 297 -4.53 13.97 -20.18
C ASP A 297 -5.74 13.06 -20.50
N ARG A 298 -5.92 11.96 -19.76
CA ARG A 298 -6.96 10.97 -20.04
C ARG A 298 -7.39 10.18 -18.81
N GLN A 299 -8.49 9.45 -18.96
CA GLN A 299 -8.97 8.47 -17.99
C GLN A 299 -9.26 7.15 -18.71
N GLU A 300 -8.93 6.04 -18.08
CA GLU A 300 -9.14 4.70 -18.64
C GLU A 300 -9.94 3.86 -17.65
N VAL A 301 -11.10 3.34 -18.07
CA VAL A 301 -11.88 2.42 -17.24
C VAL A 301 -11.14 1.09 -17.15
N VAL A 302 -10.67 0.76 -15.95
CA VAL A 302 -9.99 -0.51 -15.65
C VAL A 302 -11.02 -1.61 -15.42
N LEU A 303 -12.09 -1.28 -14.71
CA LEU A 303 -13.19 -2.20 -14.43
C LEU A 303 -14.47 -1.41 -14.17
N ALA A 304 -15.58 -1.87 -14.73
CA ALA A 304 -16.92 -1.47 -14.32
C ALA A 304 -17.73 -2.75 -14.07
N HIS A 305 -18.15 -2.95 -12.83
CA HIS A 305 -18.90 -4.13 -12.42
C HIS A 305 -20.15 -3.71 -11.68
N GLN A 306 -21.27 -4.38 -11.97
CA GLN A 306 -22.53 -4.19 -11.29
C GLN A 306 -23.17 -5.56 -11.05
N ARG A 307 -23.71 -5.76 -9.84
CA ARG A 307 -24.50 -6.96 -9.51
C ARG A 307 -25.58 -6.62 -8.50
N GLU A 308 -26.61 -7.46 -8.43
CA GLU A 308 -27.58 -7.46 -7.35
C GLU A 308 -27.04 -8.29 -6.18
N VAL A 309 -27.26 -7.83 -4.96
CA VAL A 309 -26.93 -8.54 -3.72
C VAL A 309 -28.11 -8.47 -2.76
N GLU A 310 -28.30 -9.56 -2.01
CA GLU A 310 -29.36 -9.67 -1.01
C GLU A 310 -28.76 -9.74 0.40
N GLY A 311 -29.30 -8.96 1.33
CA GLY A 311 -28.91 -8.96 2.73
C GLY A 311 -29.25 -7.66 3.47
N LYS A 312 -29.02 -7.69 4.79
CA LYS A 312 -29.23 -6.56 5.70
C LYS A 312 -27.89 -5.88 5.93
N PHE A 313 -27.66 -4.74 5.28
CA PHE A 313 -26.38 -4.02 5.26
C PHE A 313 -26.49 -2.60 5.81
#